data_AF-A0AAV0WNY8-F1
#
_entry.id   AF-A0AAV0WNY8-F1
#
_cell.length_a   1.000
_cell.length_b   1.000
_cell.length_c   1.000
_cell.angle_alpha   90.00
_cell.angle_beta   90.00
_cell.angle_gamma   90.00
#
_symmetry.space_group_name_H-M   'P 1'
#
loop_
_entity.id
_entity.type
_entity.pdbx_description
1 polymer ?
#
loop_
_entity_poly.entity_id
_entity_poly.type
_entity_poly.pdbx_seq_one_letter_code
_entity_poly.pdbx_strand_id
1 'polypeptide(L)'
;MSNSTINIIKQMRSEIEFNNKWNEAMEMIKTNNIDSPKIPRKKNVPYKLGGGEKGPQTLNLKDYYRIEIYYPVLDIIIREMQQRFQENQLDILNGLKEIIVNDNPPHEALNIVCNTYNFDLKHLNTEIEVYNRMFKLKYSNIETTSTMAKKIEFIKNDDFQNGFPILTSIIRIFLTIPTTTASCERSFSCLKRLKTYLRTTMGQERLSNLGTLQIEKKRNVNIEEVIDEFNNNSSVNSRKLSLK
;
A
#
# COMPACT_ATOMS: atom_id res chain seq x y z
N MET A 1 1.59 14.39 3.56
CA MET A 1 0.14 14.40 3.25
C MET A 1 -0.69 13.75 4.34
N SER A 2 -0.34 12.56 4.86
CA SER A 2 -1.11 11.84 5.89
C SER A 2 -1.38 12.66 7.17
N ASN A 3 -0.37 13.36 7.71
CA ASN A 3 -0.52 14.10 8.98
C ASN A 3 -1.50 15.29 8.88
N SER A 4 -1.54 16.00 7.75
CA SER A 4 -2.49 17.09 7.52
C SER A 4 -3.92 16.57 7.46
N THR A 5 -4.16 15.44 6.78
CA THR A 5 -5.47 14.79 6.73
C THR A 5 -5.90 14.26 8.10
N ILE A 6 -4.98 13.64 8.86
CA ILE A 6 -5.25 13.19 10.23
C ILE A 6 -5.64 14.37 11.12
N ASN A 7 -4.98 15.52 10.98
CA ASN A 7 -5.29 16.72 11.75
C ASN A 7 -6.69 17.28 11.41
N ILE A 8 -7.09 17.27 10.14
CA ILE A 8 -8.44 17.65 9.72
C ILE A 8 -9.48 16.71 10.34
N ILE A 9 -9.25 15.38 10.30
CA ILE A 9 -10.18 14.39 10.87
C ILE A 9 -10.25 14.53 12.40
N LYS A 10 -9.15 14.91 13.07
CA LYS A 10 -9.15 15.26 14.49
C LYS A 10 -9.97 16.51 14.78
N GLN A 11 -9.93 17.52 13.92
CA GLN A 11 -10.77 18.73 14.04
C GLN A 11 -12.26 18.41 13.84
N MET A 12 -12.59 17.40 13.01
CA MET A 12 -13.96 16.91 12.84
C MET A 12 -14.52 16.23 14.10
N ARG A 13 -13.67 15.85 15.06
CA ARG A 13 -14.06 15.40 16.40
C ARG A 13 -14.45 16.59 17.30
N SER A 14 -15.30 17.47 16.78
CA SER A 14 -15.86 18.61 17.50
C SER A 14 -17.39 18.59 17.42
N GLU A 15 -18.05 19.15 18.43
CA GLU A 15 -19.51 19.19 18.45
C GLU A 15 -20.10 20.04 17.32
N ILE A 16 -19.36 21.06 16.87
CA ILE A 16 -19.76 21.98 15.79
C ILE A 16 -19.82 21.21 14.46
N GLU A 17 -18.77 20.47 14.12
CA GLU A 17 -18.72 19.66 12.90
C GLU A 17 -19.75 18.53 12.91
N PHE A 18 -19.94 17.89 14.07
CA PHE A 18 -21.02 16.90 14.22
C PHE A 18 -22.40 17.53 13.96
N ASN A 19 -22.67 18.72 14.49
CA ASN A 19 -23.93 19.41 14.29
C ASN A 19 -24.17 19.76 12.81
N ASN A 20 -23.13 20.23 12.12
CA ASN A 20 -23.19 20.53 10.70
C ASN A 20 -23.51 19.26 9.88
N LYS A 21 -22.79 18.16 10.15
CA LYS A 21 -23.03 16.88 9.47
C LYS A 21 -24.38 16.25 9.81
N TRP A 22 -24.85 16.42 11.05
CA TRP A 22 -26.19 16.00 11.45
C TRP A 22 -27.27 16.77 10.69
N ASN A 23 -27.12 18.09 10.53
CA ASN A 23 -28.06 18.91 9.76
C ASN A 23 -28.09 18.52 8.28
N GLU A 24 -26.92 18.33 7.66
CA GLU A 24 -26.80 17.85 6.27
C GLU A 24 -27.48 16.47 6.09
N ALA A 25 -27.26 15.56 7.03
CA ALA A 25 -27.92 14.25 7.01
C ALA A 25 -29.46 14.37 7.13
N MET A 26 -29.96 15.25 8.01
CA MET A 26 -31.40 15.47 8.18
C MET A 26 -32.02 16.15 6.96
N GLU A 27 -31.30 17.03 6.26
CA GLU A 27 -31.75 17.57 4.97
C GLU A 27 -31.82 16.49 3.89
N MET A 28 -30.80 15.63 3.78
CA MET A 28 -30.83 14.51 2.84
C MET A 28 -31.98 13.53 3.09
N ILE A 29 -32.34 13.30 4.36
CA ILE A 29 -33.48 12.46 4.74
C ILE A 29 -34.80 13.09 4.28
N LYS A 30 -34.96 14.41 4.46
CA LYS A 30 -36.13 15.16 3.99
C LYS A 30 -36.25 15.14 2.47
N THR A 31 -35.15 15.34 1.75
CA THR A 31 -35.13 15.36 0.28
C THR A 31 -35.45 14.00 -0.33
N ASN A 32 -35.06 12.90 0.32
CA ASN A 32 -35.21 11.55 -0.20
C ASN A 32 -36.38 10.75 0.41
N ASN A 33 -37.22 11.37 1.25
CA ASN A 33 -38.33 10.69 1.95
C ASN A 33 -37.90 9.41 2.69
N ILE A 34 -36.76 9.45 3.39
CA ILE A 34 -36.24 8.32 4.18
C ILE A 34 -36.80 8.40 5.61
N ASP A 35 -37.00 7.26 6.26
CA ASP A 35 -37.38 7.21 7.68
C ASP A 35 -36.36 7.94 8.57
N SER A 36 -36.87 8.69 9.55
CA SER A 36 -36.02 9.40 10.52
C SER A 36 -35.17 8.43 11.35
N PRO A 37 -33.99 8.84 11.82
CA PRO A 37 -33.10 7.99 12.61
C PRO A 37 -33.79 7.49 13.89
N LYS A 38 -33.66 6.21 14.19
CA LYS A 38 -34.25 5.58 15.39
C LYS A 38 -33.14 4.97 16.23
N ILE A 39 -33.24 5.12 17.56
CA ILE A 39 -32.34 4.43 18.48
C ILE A 39 -32.58 2.91 18.34
N PRO A 40 -31.54 2.09 18.13
CA PRO A 40 -31.70 0.66 18.03
C PRO A 40 -32.29 0.08 19.32
N ARG A 41 -33.15 -0.94 19.16
CA ARG A 41 -33.87 -1.56 20.28
C ARG A 41 -32.85 -2.21 21.24
N LYS A 42 -32.80 -1.73 22.48
CA LYS A 42 -32.02 -2.37 23.55
C LYS A 42 -32.54 -3.79 23.76
N LYS A 43 -31.68 -4.80 23.55
CA LYS A 43 -31.95 -6.17 23.99
C LYS A 43 -31.44 -6.29 25.42
N ASN A 44 -32.32 -6.67 26.34
CA ASN A 44 -31.89 -7.01 27.70
C ASN A 44 -31.05 -8.28 27.64
N VAL A 45 -29.81 -8.20 28.12
CA VAL A 45 -28.95 -9.38 28.24
C VAL A 45 -29.56 -10.29 29.31
N PRO A 46 -29.75 -11.60 29.03
CA PRO A 46 -30.29 -12.53 30.01
C PRO A 46 -29.42 -12.57 31.28
N TYR A 47 -30.06 -12.52 32.44
CA TYR A 47 -29.40 -12.44 33.76
C TYR A 47 -28.36 -13.54 34.02
N LYS A 48 -28.48 -14.68 33.34
CA LYS A 48 -27.57 -15.83 33.44
C LYS A 48 -26.16 -15.58 32.87
N LEU A 49 -25.98 -14.57 32.01
CA LEU A 49 -24.69 -14.25 31.37
C LEU A 49 -23.88 -13.18 32.12
N GLY A 50 -24.26 -12.88 33.37
CA GLY A 50 -23.73 -11.76 34.14
C GLY A 50 -24.37 -10.47 33.66
N GLY A 51 -25.31 -9.92 34.43
CA GLY A 51 -25.95 -8.64 34.14
C GLY A 51 -24.91 -7.51 34.08
N GLY A 52 -24.34 -7.30 32.90
CA GLY A 52 -23.31 -6.31 32.64
C GLY A 52 -23.83 -4.89 32.90
N GLU A 53 -22.91 -4.04 33.34
CA GLU A 53 -23.16 -2.64 33.68
C GLU A 53 -24.04 -1.94 32.64
N LYS A 54 -25.00 -1.17 33.16
CA LYS A 54 -25.81 -0.27 32.35
C LYS A 54 -24.84 0.76 31.75
N GLY A 55 -24.45 0.58 30.50
CA GLY A 55 -23.77 1.62 29.72
C GLY A 55 -24.54 2.95 29.81
N PRO A 56 -23.86 4.09 29.62
CA PRO A 56 -24.42 5.41 29.88
C PRO A 56 -25.81 5.57 29.28
N GLN A 57 -26.76 6.03 30.09
CA GLN A 57 -28.11 6.35 29.63
C GLN A 57 -27.99 7.49 28.62
N THR A 58 -28.09 7.20 27.32
CA THR A 58 -28.13 8.24 26.29
C THR A 58 -29.44 9.01 26.41
N LEU A 59 -29.35 10.27 26.85
CA LEU A 59 -30.49 11.16 27.10
C LEU A 59 -31.09 11.80 25.83
N ASN A 60 -30.56 11.52 24.63
CA ASN A 60 -31.12 12.08 23.39
C ASN A 60 -30.73 11.25 22.16
N LEU A 61 -31.59 11.21 21.13
CA LEU A 61 -31.33 10.56 19.83
C LEU A 61 -30.03 11.09 19.21
N LYS A 62 -29.88 12.42 19.20
CA LYS A 62 -28.71 13.10 18.66
C LYS A 62 -27.42 12.73 19.40
N ASP A 63 -27.48 12.64 20.72
CA ASP A 63 -26.32 12.29 21.55
C ASP A 63 -25.90 10.82 21.37
N TYR A 64 -26.86 9.92 21.15
CA TYR A 64 -26.59 8.51 20.83
C TYR A 64 -25.75 8.39 19.55
N TYR A 65 -26.19 9.02 18.45
CA TYR A 65 -25.45 8.97 17.18
C TYR A 65 -24.07 9.65 17.28
N ARG A 66 -23.94 10.69 18.11
CA ARG A 66 -22.66 11.35 18.36
C ARG A 66 -21.66 10.41 19.05
N ILE A 67 -22.08 9.79 20.16
CA ILE A 67 -21.19 9.03 21.06
C ILE A 67 -20.92 7.62 20.54
N GLU A 68 -21.94 6.93 20.01
CA GLU A 68 -21.85 5.51 19.66
C GLU A 68 -21.46 5.26 18.20
N ILE A 69 -21.66 6.25 17.31
CA ILE A 69 -21.40 6.09 15.88
C ILE A 69 -20.35 7.08 15.39
N TYR A 70 -20.60 8.38 15.53
CA TYR A 70 -19.75 9.41 14.94
C TYR A 70 -18.33 9.41 15.50
N TYR A 71 -18.17 9.55 16.82
CA TYR A 71 -16.83 9.53 17.43
C TYR A 71 -16.10 8.20 17.26
N PRO A 72 -16.72 7.03 17.48
CA PRO A 72 -16.05 5.75 17.28
C PRO A 72 -15.60 5.52 15.83
N VAL A 73 -16.40 5.92 14.84
CA VAL A 73 -16.00 5.82 13.42
C VAL A 73 -14.80 6.73 13.14
N LEU A 74 -14.81 7.97 13.62
CA LEU A 74 -13.67 8.88 13.47
C LEU A 74 -12.42 8.33 14.17
N ASP A 75 -12.55 7.83 15.39
CA ASP A 75 -11.45 7.27 16.16
C ASP A 75 -10.87 6.02 15.49
N ILE A 76 -11.72 5.15 14.91
CA ILE A 76 -11.28 4.02 14.09
C ILE A 76 -10.53 4.52 12.86
N ILE A 77 -11.06 5.47 12.10
CA ILE A 77 -10.39 6.00 10.90
C ILE A 77 -9.02 6.59 11.26
N ILE A 78 -8.96 7.38 12.35
CA ILE A 78 -7.70 7.97 12.84
C ILE A 78 -6.72 6.85 13.20
N ARG A 79 -7.16 5.85 13.97
CA ARG A 79 -6.32 4.73 14.41
C ARG A 79 -5.80 3.92 13.23
N GLU A 80 -6.66 3.55 12.28
CA GLU A 80 -6.27 2.80 11.09
C GLU A 80 -5.33 3.61 10.20
N MET A 81 -5.58 4.92 10.03
CA MET A 81 -4.65 5.80 9.32
C MET A 81 -3.31 5.88 10.03
N GLN A 82 -3.29 6.09 11.34
CA GLN A 82 -2.08 6.13 12.13
C GLN A 82 -1.32 4.81 12.00
N GLN A 83 -1.95 3.67 12.27
CA GLN A 83 -1.34 2.35 12.17
C GLN A 83 -0.79 2.09 10.76
N ARG A 84 -1.56 2.37 9.71
CA ARG A 84 -1.14 2.17 8.31
C ARG A 84 0.06 3.03 7.91
N PHE A 85 0.17 4.25 8.43
CA PHE A 85 1.27 5.16 8.10
C PHE A 85 2.41 5.14 9.13
N GLN A 86 2.22 4.48 10.28
CA GLN A 86 3.22 4.32 11.35
C GLN A 86 4.25 3.23 11.00
N GLU A 87 3.87 2.20 10.24
CA GLU A 87 4.77 1.15 9.76
C GLU A 87 5.56 1.51 8.49
N ASN A 88 5.31 2.67 7.89
CA ASN A 88 5.99 2.98 6.64
C ASN A 88 7.49 3.12 6.91
N GLN A 89 8.25 2.29 6.21
CA GLN A 89 9.68 2.36 5.93
C GLN A 89 10.05 3.67 5.19
N LEU A 90 9.52 4.80 5.63
CA LEU A 90 9.86 6.12 5.13
C LEU A 90 11.32 6.41 5.41
N ASP A 91 11.90 5.89 6.49
CA ASP A 91 13.31 6.09 6.78
C ASP A 91 14.20 5.40 5.74
N ILE A 92 13.83 4.21 5.27
CA ILE A 92 14.52 3.51 4.19
C ILE A 92 14.30 4.26 2.87
N LEU A 93 13.06 4.67 2.56
CA LEU A 93 12.75 5.40 1.32
C LEU A 93 13.43 6.78 1.28
N ASN A 94 13.44 7.48 2.40
CA ASN A 94 14.16 8.74 2.59
C ASN A 94 15.66 8.48 2.47
N GLY A 95 16.19 7.42 3.11
CA GLY A 95 17.59 7.03 2.97
C GLY A 95 17.99 6.76 1.51
N LEU A 96 17.17 6.01 0.76
CA LEU A 96 17.35 5.77 -0.67
C LEU A 96 17.30 7.08 -1.48
N LYS A 97 16.34 7.96 -1.19
CA LYS A 97 16.25 9.28 -1.83
C LYS A 97 17.49 10.12 -1.56
N GLU A 98 17.94 10.18 -0.31
CA GLU A 98 19.10 10.96 0.12
C GLU A 98 20.37 10.51 -0.60
N ILE A 99 20.58 9.20 -0.75
CA ILE A 99 21.72 8.62 -1.47
C ILE A 99 21.75 9.04 -2.94
N ILE A 100 20.60 9.12 -3.60
CA ILE A 100 20.57 9.41 -5.04
C ILE A 100 20.58 10.93 -5.31
N VAL A 101 19.91 11.73 -4.46
CA VAL A 101 19.80 13.18 -4.66
C VAL A 101 21.06 13.90 -4.19
N ASN A 102 21.54 13.62 -2.99
CA ASN A 102 22.60 14.39 -2.36
C ASN A 102 23.98 13.90 -2.76
N ASP A 103 24.92 14.84 -2.90
CA ASP A 103 26.29 14.50 -3.26
C ASP A 103 27.06 13.89 -2.09
N ASN A 104 26.69 14.29 -0.87
CA ASN A 104 27.21 13.75 0.39
C ASN A 104 26.01 13.32 1.26
N PRO A 105 25.49 12.10 1.10
CA PRO A 105 24.39 11.62 1.92
C PRO A 105 24.82 11.49 3.39
N PRO A 106 23.91 11.75 4.35
CA PRO A 106 24.22 11.60 5.76
C PRO A 106 24.54 10.14 6.10
N HIS A 107 25.52 9.94 7.00
CA HIS A 107 25.99 8.60 7.39
C HIS A 107 24.85 7.73 7.96
N GLU A 108 23.85 8.34 8.58
CA GLU A 108 22.66 7.66 9.10
C GLU A 108 21.82 7.02 7.97
N ALA A 109 21.61 7.74 6.86
CA ALA A 109 20.91 7.21 5.68
C ALA A 109 21.67 6.03 5.04
N LEU A 110 23.02 6.15 4.94
CA LEU A 110 23.87 5.08 4.43
C LEU A 110 23.75 3.83 5.31
N ASN A 111 23.82 3.99 6.63
CA ASN A 111 23.75 2.88 7.57
C ASN A 111 22.40 2.15 7.51
N ILE A 112 21.29 2.90 7.44
CA ILE A 112 19.94 2.32 7.31
C ILE A 112 19.82 1.47 6.03
N VAL A 113 20.25 2.01 4.88
CA VAL A 113 20.17 1.31 3.60
C VAL A 113 21.12 0.11 3.56
N CYS A 114 22.36 0.26 4.06
CA CYS A 114 23.34 -0.83 4.11
C CYS A 114 22.87 -1.99 4.99
N ASN A 115 22.32 -1.71 6.18
CA ASN A 115 21.80 -2.75 7.08
C ASN A 115 20.55 -3.43 6.52
N THR A 116 19.70 -2.70 5.78
CA THR A 116 18.46 -3.24 5.22
C THR A 116 18.71 -4.18 4.05
N TYR A 117 19.61 -3.80 3.14
CA TYR A 117 19.88 -4.55 1.90
C TYR A 117 21.21 -5.32 1.92
N ASN A 118 21.90 -5.33 3.06
CA ASN A 118 23.18 -6.01 3.30
C ASN A 118 24.30 -5.59 2.32
N PHE A 119 24.44 -4.26 2.11
CA PHE A 119 25.52 -3.68 1.30
C PHE A 119 26.73 -3.29 2.17
N ASP A 120 27.93 -3.31 1.58
CA ASP A 120 29.12 -2.78 2.25
C ASP A 120 29.13 -1.24 2.24
N LEU A 121 29.06 -0.66 3.44
CA LEU A 121 29.04 0.79 3.67
C LEU A 121 30.27 1.48 3.08
N LYS A 122 31.46 0.87 3.22
CA LYS A 122 32.70 1.47 2.71
C LYS A 122 32.68 1.51 1.19
N HIS A 123 32.28 0.41 0.55
CA HIS A 123 32.19 0.31 -0.91
C HIS A 123 31.16 1.28 -1.47
N LEU A 124 29.98 1.35 -0.87
CA LEU A 124 28.94 2.28 -1.26
C LEU A 124 29.40 3.74 -1.17
N ASN A 125 30.05 4.13 -0.06
CA ASN A 125 30.52 5.49 0.10
C ASN A 125 31.56 5.87 -0.96
N THR A 126 32.49 4.96 -1.28
CA THR A 126 33.47 5.18 -2.35
C THR A 126 32.82 5.27 -3.73
N GLU A 127 31.83 4.42 -4.04
CA GLU A 127 31.10 4.48 -5.30
C GLU A 127 30.37 5.81 -5.45
N ILE A 128 29.68 6.28 -4.40
CA ILE A 128 28.96 7.56 -4.40
C ILE A 128 29.91 8.73 -4.63
N GLU A 129 31.05 8.78 -3.94
CA GLU A 129 32.03 9.85 -4.11
C GLU A 129 32.58 9.91 -5.54
N VAL A 130 33.01 8.77 -6.09
CA VAL A 130 33.54 8.69 -7.46
C VAL A 130 32.46 9.04 -8.48
N TYR A 131 31.25 8.50 -8.28
CA TYR A 131 30.10 8.77 -9.13
C TYR A 131 29.75 10.27 -9.17
N ASN A 132 29.64 10.91 -8.00
CA ASN A 132 29.30 12.33 -7.91
C ASN A 132 30.40 13.22 -8.52
N ARG A 133 31.68 12.84 -8.39
CA ARG A 133 32.78 13.53 -9.09
C ARG A 133 32.65 13.39 -10.62
N MET A 134 32.41 12.18 -11.13
CA MET A 134 32.22 11.94 -12.57
C MET A 134 31.01 12.70 -13.13
N PHE A 135 29.90 12.70 -12.38
CA PHE A 135 28.69 13.41 -12.75
C PHE A 135 28.94 14.93 -12.83
N LYS A 136 29.64 15.52 -11.85
CA LYS A 136 30.01 16.95 -11.86
C LYS A 136 30.90 17.31 -13.04
N LEU A 137 31.88 16.48 -13.38
CA LEU A 137 32.76 16.72 -14.53
C LEU A 137 31.99 16.76 -15.85
N LYS A 138 31.01 15.87 -16.03
CA LYS A 138 30.21 15.79 -17.26
C LYS A 138 29.15 16.91 -17.36
N TYR A 139 28.60 17.35 -16.23
CA TYR A 139 27.46 18.28 -16.19
C TYR A 139 27.79 19.64 -15.57
N SER A 140 29.06 20.06 -15.56
CA SER A 140 29.55 21.29 -14.93
C SER A 140 28.87 22.61 -15.37
N ASN A 141 28.06 22.59 -16.45
CA ASN A 141 27.40 23.76 -17.03
C ASN A 141 25.87 23.81 -16.86
N ILE A 142 25.24 22.89 -16.10
CA ILE A 142 23.77 22.86 -16.01
C ILE A 142 23.26 23.33 -14.64
N GLU A 143 22.57 24.46 -14.64
CA GLU A 143 21.78 24.96 -13.52
C GLU A 143 20.69 23.94 -13.12
N THR A 144 20.89 23.39 -11.92
CA THR A 144 19.89 22.94 -10.94
C THR A 144 18.42 23.02 -11.35
N THR A 145 17.80 21.85 -11.57
CA THR A 145 16.36 21.62 -11.29
C THR A 145 15.91 20.17 -11.59
N SER A 146 16.75 19.33 -12.20
CA SER A 146 16.46 17.90 -12.40
C SER A 146 17.68 17.02 -12.11
N THR A 147 18.22 17.12 -10.89
CA THR A 147 19.42 16.37 -10.46
C THR A 147 19.18 14.87 -10.47
N MET A 148 18.01 14.42 -10.01
CA MET A 148 17.69 12.99 -9.87
C MET A 148 17.57 12.27 -11.21
N ALA A 149 16.75 12.78 -12.13
CA ALA A 149 16.51 12.12 -13.41
C ALA A 149 17.78 12.09 -14.27
N LYS A 150 18.58 13.16 -14.24
CA LYS A 150 19.88 13.22 -14.94
C LYS A 150 20.91 12.27 -14.34
N LYS A 151 20.96 12.13 -13.00
CA LYS A 151 21.80 11.11 -12.34
C LYS A 151 21.39 9.70 -12.79
N ILE A 152 20.10 9.40 -12.81
CA ILE A 152 19.60 8.09 -13.26
C ILE A 152 19.91 7.86 -14.76
N GLU A 153 19.75 8.88 -15.61
CA GLU A 153 20.09 8.80 -17.02
C GLU A 153 21.59 8.58 -17.26
N PHE A 154 22.45 9.19 -16.45
CA PHE A 154 23.89 9.02 -16.54
C PHE A 154 24.32 7.57 -16.28
N ILE A 155 23.70 6.90 -15.31
CA ILE A 155 23.95 5.49 -14.97
C ILE A 155 23.37 4.52 -16.00
N LYS A 156 22.41 4.96 -16.82
CA LYS A 156 21.73 4.08 -17.79
C LYS A 156 22.70 3.41 -18.79
N ASN A 157 23.85 4.00 -19.09
CA ASN A 157 24.82 3.36 -20.00
C ASN A 157 25.47 2.13 -19.33
N ASP A 158 25.53 1.01 -20.03
CA ASP A 158 25.95 -0.29 -19.47
C ASP A 158 27.36 -0.27 -18.85
N ASP A 159 28.27 0.56 -19.37
CA ASP A 159 29.62 0.74 -18.81
C ASP A 159 29.59 1.29 -17.38
N PHE A 160 28.67 2.22 -17.10
CA PHE A 160 28.51 2.80 -15.75
C PHE A 160 27.72 1.88 -14.82
N GLN A 161 26.80 1.06 -15.35
CA GLN A 161 26.10 0.06 -14.54
C GLN A 161 27.07 -0.98 -13.97
N ASN A 162 28.04 -1.42 -14.78
CA ASN A 162 29.07 -2.37 -14.36
C ASN A 162 30.12 -1.73 -13.45
N GLY A 163 30.43 -0.45 -13.64
CA GLY A 163 31.39 0.29 -12.80
C GLY A 163 30.88 0.65 -11.41
N PHE A 164 29.56 0.76 -11.22
CA PHE A 164 28.92 1.11 -9.95
C PHE A 164 27.80 0.12 -9.58
N PRO A 165 28.13 -1.15 -9.28
CA PRO A 165 27.15 -2.20 -9.06
C PRO A 165 26.25 -1.97 -7.84
N ILE A 166 26.77 -1.42 -6.74
CA ILE A 166 25.96 -1.18 -5.53
C ILE A 166 25.02 0.00 -5.77
N LEU A 167 25.52 1.12 -6.29
CA LEU A 167 24.71 2.29 -6.59
C LEU A 167 23.62 1.99 -7.63
N THR A 168 23.95 1.21 -8.67
CA THR A 168 22.98 0.77 -9.68
C THR A 168 21.88 -0.09 -9.06
N SER A 169 22.24 -1.00 -8.15
CA SER A 169 21.28 -1.82 -7.42
C SER A 169 20.35 -0.98 -6.55
N ILE A 170 20.89 0.01 -5.83
CA ILE A 170 20.11 0.96 -5.02
C ILE A 170 19.12 1.77 -5.87
N ILE A 171 19.55 2.26 -7.04
CA ILE A 171 18.68 3.01 -7.95
C ILE A 171 17.60 2.10 -8.53
N ARG A 172 17.92 0.85 -8.90
CA ARG A 172 16.93 -0.13 -9.35
C ARG A 172 15.89 -0.38 -8.26
N ILE A 173 16.32 -0.62 -7.02
CA ILE A 173 15.43 -0.78 -5.88
C ILE A 173 14.51 0.44 -5.76
N PHE A 174 15.07 1.65 -5.74
CA PHE A 174 14.29 2.89 -5.63
C PHE A 174 13.24 3.03 -6.75
N LEU A 175 13.59 2.69 -7.99
CA LEU A 175 12.66 2.73 -9.14
C LEU A 175 11.59 1.63 -9.11
N THR A 176 11.88 0.49 -8.48
CA THR A 176 10.92 -0.62 -8.35
C THR A 176 9.91 -0.43 -7.22
N ILE A 177 10.17 0.46 -6.26
CA ILE A 177 9.24 0.74 -5.17
C ILE A 177 7.98 1.38 -5.78
N PRO A 178 6.80 0.73 -5.67
CA PRO A 178 5.58 1.27 -6.23
C PRO A 178 5.19 2.54 -5.47
N THR A 179 5.26 3.69 -6.14
CA THR A 179 4.86 5.00 -5.58
C THR A 179 3.34 5.19 -5.52
N THR A 180 2.56 4.30 -6.16
CA THR A 180 1.11 4.41 -6.27
C THR A 180 0.39 3.11 -5.92
N THR A 181 -0.85 3.22 -5.45
CA THR A 181 -1.74 2.10 -5.13
C THR A 181 -2.29 1.40 -6.39
N ALA A 182 -1.98 1.88 -7.59
CA ALA A 182 -2.53 1.38 -8.84
C ALA A 182 -2.26 -0.13 -9.05
N SER A 183 -1.11 -0.63 -8.59
CA SER A 183 -0.81 -2.08 -8.64
C SER A 183 -1.76 -2.88 -7.73
N CYS A 184 -1.98 -2.41 -6.50
CA CYS A 184 -2.93 -3.01 -5.57
C CYS A 184 -4.37 -2.95 -6.12
N GLU A 185 -4.78 -1.82 -6.67
CA GLU A 185 -6.11 -1.64 -7.28
C GLU A 185 -6.33 -2.57 -8.47
N ARG A 186 -5.31 -2.77 -9.32
CA ARG A 186 -5.34 -3.76 -10.41
C ARG A 186 -5.53 -5.16 -9.86
N SER A 187 -4.81 -5.53 -8.81
CA SER A 187 -4.95 -6.84 -8.14
C SER A 187 -6.32 -7.03 -7.51
N PHE A 188 -6.87 -6.01 -6.83
CA PHE A 188 -8.22 -6.08 -6.25
C PHE A 188 -9.32 -6.12 -7.31
N SER A 189 -9.17 -5.39 -8.41
CA SER A 189 -10.08 -5.46 -9.56
C SER A 189 -10.07 -6.85 -10.21
N CYS A 190 -8.88 -7.42 -10.39
CA CYS A 190 -8.71 -8.80 -10.81
C CYS A 190 -9.39 -9.78 -9.84
N LEU A 191 -9.15 -9.62 -8.55
CA LEU A 191 -9.72 -10.48 -7.51
C LEU A 191 -11.24 -10.42 -7.49
N LYS A 192 -11.84 -9.23 -7.67
CA LYS A 192 -13.29 -9.04 -7.78
C LYS A 192 -13.90 -9.82 -8.95
N ARG A 193 -13.17 -9.96 -10.06
CA ARG A 193 -13.59 -10.78 -11.21
C ARG A 193 -13.45 -12.28 -10.96
N LEU A 194 -12.40 -12.70 -10.24
CA LEU A 194 -12.13 -14.11 -9.96
C LEU A 194 -12.99 -14.67 -8.84
N LYS A 195 -13.21 -13.89 -7.78
CA LYS A 195 -13.98 -14.24 -6.59
C LYS A 195 -15.41 -13.71 -6.72
N THR A 196 -16.22 -14.40 -7.52
CA THR A 196 -17.65 -14.13 -7.64
C THR A 196 -18.45 -14.84 -6.55
N TYR A 197 -19.70 -14.43 -6.35
CA TYR A 197 -20.61 -15.02 -5.34
C TYR A 197 -20.75 -16.55 -5.48
N LEU A 198 -20.73 -17.05 -6.72
CA LEU A 198 -20.82 -18.49 -7.02
C LEU A 198 -19.50 -19.25 -6.81
N ARG A 199 -18.38 -18.56 -6.56
CA ARG A 199 -17.02 -19.13 -6.46
C ARG A 199 -16.37 -18.87 -5.10
N THR A 200 -17.17 -18.76 -4.06
CA THR A 200 -16.72 -18.42 -2.70
C THR A 200 -15.98 -19.55 -1.98
N THR A 201 -16.15 -20.80 -2.41
CA THR A 201 -15.55 -22.00 -1.80
C THR A 201 -14.14 -22.35 -2.31
N MET A 202 -13.54 -21.48 -3.14
CA MET A 202 -12.22 -21.73 -3.72
C MET A 202 -11.09 -21.54 -2.69
N GLY A 203 -10.17 -22.50 -2.62
CA GLY A 203 -8.98 -22.42 -1.77
C GLY A 203 -8.02 -21.30 -2.18
N GLN A 204 -7.21 -20.83 -1.23
CA GLN A 204 -6.30 -19.69 -1.42
C GLN A 204 -5.24 -19.95 -2.49
N GLU A 205 -4.68 -21.16 -2.54
CA GLU A 205 -3.68 -21.54 -3.54
C GLU A 205 -4.23 -21.41 -4.96
N ARG A 206 -5.42 -21.98 -5.22
CA ARG A 206 -6.09 -21.87 -6.52
C ARG A 206 -6.43 -20.42 -6.87
N LEU A 207 -6.87 -19.62 -5.90
CA LEU A 207 -7.18 -18.21 -6.10
C LEU A 207 -5.93 -17.40 -6.47
N SER A 208 -4.81 -17.65 -5.78
CA SER A 208 -3.51 -17.03 -6.06
C SER A 208 -3.04 -17.34 -7.48
N ASN A 209 -3.03 -18.63 -7.87
CA ASN A 209 -2.61 -19.07 -9.19
C ASN A 209 -3.45 -18.46 -10.31
N LEU A 210 -4.78 -18.41 -10.14
CA LEU A 210 -5.68 -17.74 -11.09
C LEU A 210 -5.47 -16.21 -11.13
N GLY A 211 -5.16 -15.60 -9.97
CA GLY A 211 -4.79 -14.20 -9.86
C GLY A 211 -3.59 -13.87 -10.74
N THR A 212 -2.51 -14.63 -10.60
CA THR A 212 -1.28 -14.49 -11.40
C THR A 212 -1.57 -14.63 -12.89
N LEU A 213 -2.28 -15.68 -13.31
CA LEU A 213 -2.65 -15.89 -14.72
C LEU A 213 -3.45 -14.71 -15.29
N GLN A 214 -4.36 -14.15 -14.50
CA GLN A 214 -5.23 -13.07 -14.94
C GLN A 214 -4.52 -11.70 -14.98
N ILE A 215 -3.55 -11.47 -14.10
CA ILE A 215 -2.68 -10.28 -14.10
C ILE A 215 -1.72 -10.35 -15.29
N GLU A 216 -1.07 -11.50 -15.49
CA GLU A 216 -0.06 -11.74 -16.54
C GLU A 216 -0.67 -12.21 -17.87
N LYS A 217 -1.98 -12.03 -18.09
CA LYS A 217 -2.69 -12.48 -19.30
C LYS A 217 -2.05 -12.01 -20.62
N LYS A 218 -1.34 -10.88 -20.60
CA LYS A 218 -0.68 -10.30 -21.78
C LYS A 218 0.68 -10.94 -22.11
N ARG A 219 1.24 -11.74 -21.20
CA ARG A 219 2.50 -12.45 -21.42
C ARG A 219 2.24 -13.59 -22.39
N ASN A 220 3.04 -13.65 -23.45
CA ASN A 220 2.95 -14.74 -24.40
C ASN A 220 3.54 -16.00 -23.75
N VAL A 221 2.78 -17.08 -23.73
CA VAL A 221 3.20 -18.37 -23.16
C VAL A 221 3.37 -19.35 -24.31
N ASN A 222 4.53 -20.01 -24.39
CA ASN A 222 4.75 -21.05 -25.37
C ASN A 222 3.94 -22.30 -24.96
N ILE A 223 2.87 -22.58 -25.70
CA ILE A 223 1.94 -23.66 -25.38
C ILE A 223 2.64 -25.02 -25.49
N GLU A 224 3.61 -25.17 -26.40
CA GLU A 224 4.34 -26.43 -26.62
C GLU A 224 5.19 -26.78 -25.40
N GLU A 225 5.93 -25.81 -24.86
CA GLU A 225 6.72 -25.99 -23.62
C GLU A 225 5.83 -26.38 -22.43
N VAL A 226 4.64 -25.79 -22.32
CA VAL A 226 3.69 -26.13 -21.24
C VAL A 226 3.17 -27.56 -21.39
N ILE A 227 2.91 -28.02 -22.62
CA ILE A 227 2.48 -29.39 -22.89
C ILE A 227 3.61 -30.37 -22.54
N ASP A 228 4.84 -30.08 -22.94
CA ASP A 228 5.99 -30.93 -22.65
C ASP A 228 6.29 -31.00 -21.15
N GLU A 229 6.25 -29.87 -20.44
CA GLU A 229 6.40 -29.82 -18.98
C GLU A 229 5.27 -30.58 -18.26
N PHE A 230 4.03 -30.45 -18.72
CA PHE A 230 2.90 -31.20 -18.18
C PHE A 230 3.06 -32.71 -18.38
N ASN A 231 3.50 -33.13 -19.57
CA ASN A 231 3.78 -34.53 -19.88
C ASN A 231 4.91 -35.08 -19.00
N ASN A 232 5.99 -34.32 -18.82
CA ASN A 232 7.14 -34.72 -18.01
C ASN A 232 6.81 -34.81 -16.50
N ASN A 233 5.97 -33.90 -15.99
CA ASN A 233 5.53 -33.91 -14.59
C ASN A 233 4.41 -34.91 -14.30
N SER A 234 3.82 -35.54 -15.34
CA SER A 234 2.87 -36.62 -15.14
C SER A 234 3.60 -37.90 -14.76
N SER A 235 3.84 -38.10 -13.45
CA SER A 235 4.24 -39.42 -12.97
C SER A 235 3.10 -40.38 -13.28
N VAL A 236 3.33 -41.29 -14.22
CA VAL A 236 2.45 -42.38 -14.63
C VAL A 236 1.35 -41.98 -15.62
N ASN A 237 1.32 -42.71 -16.74
CA ASN A 237 0.29 -42.87 -17.76
C ASN A 237 -1.14 -43.20 -17.22
N SER A 238 -1.66 -42.49 -16.22
CA SER A 238 -2.93 -42.81 -15.55
C SER A 238 -4.05 -41.81 -15.78
N ARG A 239 -3.99 -41.03 -16.88
CA ARG A 239 -5.19 -40.37 -17.42
C ARG A 239 -5.25 -40.56 -18.94
N LYS A 240 -5.54 -41.79 -19.37
CA LYS A 240 -6.11 -42.03 -20.70
C LYS A 240 -7.38 -41.19 -20.83
N LEU A 241 -7.33 -40.07 -21.54
CA LEU A 241 -8.52 -39.48 -22.13
C LEU A 241 -8.87 -40.36 -23.33
N SER A 242 -9.68 -41.40 -23.11
CA SER A 242 -10.29 -42.12 -24.22
C SER A 242 -11.39 -41.24 -24.79
N LEU A 243 -11.05 -40.47 -25.82
CA LEU A 243 -12.04 -39.90 -26.72
C LEU A 243 -12.62 -41.07 -27.52
N LYS A 244 -13.85 -41.46 -27.19
CA LYS A 244 -14.72 -42.22 -28.10
C LYS A 244 -15.45 -41.24 -29.00
#